data_AF-A0AAD6VSE3-F1
#
_entry.id   AF-A0AAD6VSE3-F1
#
_cell.length_a   1.000
_cell.length_b   1.000
_cell.length_c   1.000
_cell.angle_alpha   90.00
_cell.angle_beta   90.00
_cell.angle_gamma   90.00
#
_symmetry.space_group_name_H-M   'P 1'
#
loop_
_entity.id
_entity.type
_entity.pdbx_description
1 polymer ?
#
loop_
_entity_poly.entity_id
_entity_poly.type
_entity_poly.pdbx_seq_one_letter_code
_entity_poly.pdbx_strand_id
1 'polypeptide(L)'
;MAVLTTPAQLPPPKPDHTYTRRPNTKLGVFLWRRRMWIESTFVLSMLEPWEKILLLTIFAVLFVLVGSAIVMYLPHHLAVMKGRAMYYLWGQEGDERALWQWLGFGIGN
;
A
#
# COMPACT_ATOMS: atom_id res chain seq x y z
N MET A 1 12.52 28.25 -59.16
CA MET A 1 13.19 27.92 -57.88
C MET A 1 12.20 28.27 -56.77
N ALA A 2 11.69 27.28 -56.03
CA ALA A 2 10.70 27.55 -54.97
C ALA A 2 11.41 28.11 -53.73
N VAL A 3 10.99 29.29 -53.27
CA VAL A 3 11.51 29.93 -52.06
C VAL A 3 10.90 29.22 -50.85
N LEU A 4 11.70 28.51 -50.07
CA LEU A 4 11.27 27.91 -48.81
C LEU A 4 11.15 29.02 -47.75
N THR A 5 9.94 29.49 -47.50
CA THR A 5 9.64 30.40 -46.39
C THR A 5 9.60 29.58 -45.09
N THR A 6 10.70 29.57 -44.33
CA THR A 6 10.69 28.96 -42.99
C THR A 6 9.76 29.76 -42.09
N PRO A 7 8.72 29.16 -41.49
CA PRO A 7 7.82 29.88 -40.61
C PRO A 7 8.56 30.37 -39.36
N ALA A 8 8.25 31.60 -38.92
CA ALA A 8 8.89 32.23 -37.75
C ALA A 8 8.58 31.51 -36.42
N GLN A 9 7.54 30.67 -36.38
CA GLN A 9 7.25 29.79 -35.26
C GLN A 9 7.01 28.36 -35.73
N LEU A 10 7.65 27.42 -35.05
CA LEU A 10 7.47 26.00 -35.26
C LEU A 10 6.16 25.53 -34.60
N PRO A 11 5.45 24.56 -35.19
CA PRO A 11 4.31 23.94 -34.52
C PRO A 11 4.76 23.30 -33.19
N PRO A 12 3.88 23.23 -32.18
CA PRO A 12 4.22 22.60 -30.92
C PRO A 12 4.59 21.12 -31.15
N PRO A 13 5.58 20.59 -30.40
CA PRO A 13 5.99 19.22 -30.54
C PRO A 13 4.83 18.29 -30.17
N LYS A 14 4.53 17.35 -31.06
CA LYS A 14 3.70 16.17 -30.76
C LYS A 14 4.65 14.99 -30.58
N PRO A 15 4.46 14.13 -29.56
CA PRO A 15 3.40 14.14 -28.55
C PRO A 15 3.62 15.14 -27.39
N ASP A 16 2.54 15.57 -26.75
CA ASP A 16 2.60 16.49 -25.60
C ASP A 16 3.06 15.74 -24.33
N HIS A 17 4.21 16.15 -23.78
CA HIS A 17 4.80 15.58 -22.56
C HIS A 17 4.52 16.40 -21.30
N THR A 18 3.61 17.38 -21.35
CA THR A 18 3.27 18.20 -20.17
C THR A 18 2.80 17.38 -18.97
N TYR A 19 2.13 16.24 -19.19
CA TYR A 19 1.63 15.37 -18.12
C TYR A 19 2.72 14.70 -17.27
N THR A 20 3.92 14.51 -17.81
CA THR A 20 5.06 13.93 -17.06
C THR A 20 5.90 15.01 -16.39
N ARG A 21 5.65 16.29 -16.68
CA ARG A 21 6.43 17.42 -16.16
C ARG A 21 6.30 17.51 -14.64
N ARG A 22 7.45 17.65 -13.98
CA ARG A 22 7.53 17.89 -12.54
C ARG A 22 6.85 19.24 -12.20
N PRO A 23 5.93 19.27 -11.23
CA PRO A 23 5.31 20.51 -10.75
C PRO A 23 6.29 21.34 -9.89
N ASN A 24 6.06 22.65 -9.80
CA ASN A 24 6.98 23.58 -9.11
C ASN A 24 6.77 23.61 -7.58
N THR A 25 5.56 23.32 -7.10
CA THR A 25 5.22 23.33 -5.67
C THR A 25 5.80 22.14 -4.91
N LYS A 26 6.26 22.31 -3.66
CA LYS A 26 6.84 21.23 -2.83
C LYS A 26 5.90 20.01 -2.68
N LEU A 27 4.63 20.24 -2.34
CA LEU A 27 3.62 19.17 -2.23
C LEU A 27 3.38 18.48 -3.57
N GLY A 28 3.30 19.26 -4.65
CA GLY A 28 3.19 18.71 -6.00
C GLY A 28 4.36 17.80 -6.36
N VAL A 29 5.60 18.17 -5.99
CA VAL A 29 6.79 17.32 -6.23
C VAL A 29 6.68 15.99 -5.49
N PHE A 30 6.21 16.01 -4.25
CA PHE A 30 6.02 14.80 -3.46
C PHE A 30 4.98 13.87 -4.08
N LEU A 31 3.80 14.39 -4.42
CA LEU A 31 2.73 13.62 -5.06
C LEU A 31 3.14 13.10 -6.44
N TRP A 32 3.82 13.94 -7.24
CA TRP A 32 4.36 13.56 -8.54
C TRP A 32 5.37 12.41 -8.41
N ARG A 33 6.29 12.49 -7.43
CA ARG A 33 7.27 11.41 -7.18
C ARG A 33 6.57 10.11 -6.78
N ARG A 34 5.59 10.18 -5.88
CA ARG A 34 4.83 9.00 -5.44
C ARG A 34 4.05 8.37 -6.59
N ARG A 35 3.40 9.19 -7.41
CA ARG A 35 2.69 8.75 -8.62
C ARG A 35 3.63 8.10 -9.62
N MET A 36 4.75 8.74 -9.96
CA MET A 36 5.75 8.20 -10.89
C MET A 36 6.32 6.86 -10.39
N TRP A 37 6.63 6.77 -9.09
CA TRP A 37 7.09 5.52 -8.49
C TRP A 37 6.06 4.40 -8.64
N ILE A 38 4.78 4.65 -8.35
CA ILE A 38 3.70 3.68 -8.54
C ILE A 38 3.57 3.28 -10.02
N GLU A 39 3.54 4.26 -10.94
CA GLU A 39 3.40 4.01 -12.38
C GLU A 39 4.57 3.19 -12.94
N SER A 40 5.79 3.42 -12.46
CA SER A 40 6.98 2.67 -12.88
C SER A 40 7.04 1.26 -12.27
N THR A 41 6.74 1.10 -10.97
CA THR A 41 6.83 -0.21 -10.30
C THR A 41 5.79 -1.20 -10.80
N PHE A 42 4.58 -0.72 -11.10
CA PHE A 42 3.48 -1.57 -11.58
C PHE A 42 3.29 -1.52 -13.10
N VAL A 43 4.22 -0.88 -13.83
CA VAL A 43 4.18 -0.74 -15.30
C VAL A 43 2.86 -0.14 -15.81
N LEU A 44 2.20 0.67 -14.97
CA LEU A 44 0.92 1.30 -15.30
C LEU A 44 1.06 2.34 -16.42
N SER A 45 2.29 2.73 -16.78
CA SER A 45 2.52 3.65 -17.90
C SER A 45 2.14 3.06 -19.27
N MET A 46 2.21 1.74 -19.43
CA MET A 46 1.94 1.07 -20.71
C MET A 46 0.47 0.65 -20.88
N LEU A 47 -0.29 0.56 -19.79
CA LEU A 47 -1.70 0.15 -19.84
C LEU A 47 -2.58 1.25 -20.43
N GLU A 48 -3.70 0.84 -21.02
CA GLU A 48 -4.75 1.78 -21.41
C GLU A 48 -5.46 2.35 -20.15
N PRO A 49 -6.10 3.53 -20.24
CA PRO A 49 -6.77 4.14 -19.09
C PRO A 49 -7.82 3.23 -18.42
N TRP A 50 -8.56 2.44 -19.22
CA TRP A 50 -9.59 1.54 -18.69
C TRP A 50 -8.97 0.30 -17.99
N GLU A 51 -7.89 -0.26 -18.54
CA GLU A 51 -7.18 -1.41 -17.95
C GLU A 51 -6.62 -1.05 -16.58
N LYS A 52 -6.09 0.17 -16.43
CA LYS A 52 -5.62 0.67 -15.14
C LYS A 52 -6.74 0.71 -14.11
N ILE A 53 -7.92 1.19 -14.50
CA ILE A 53 -9.08 1.26 -13.61
C ILE A 53 -9.47 -0.15 -13.18
N LEU A 54 -9.55 -1.11 -14.11
CA LEU A 54 -9.85 -2.50 -13.80
C LEU A 54 -8.81 -3.12 -12.86
N LEU A 55 -7.52 -2.96 -13.14
CA LEU A 55 -6.45 -3.54 -12.32
C LEU A 55 -6.47 -2.97 -10.90
N LEU A 56 -6.62 -1.64 -10.76
CA LEU A 56 -6.69 -0.99 -9.47
C LEU A 56 -7.93 -1.39 -8.68
N THR A 57 -9.08 -1.61 -9.31
CA THR A 57 -10.28 -2.08 -8.60
C THR A 57 -10.12 -3.51 -8.10
N ILE A 58 -9.59 -4.42 -8.92
CA ILE A 58 -9.29 -5.79 -8.48
C ILE A 58 -8.29 -5.77 -7.31
N PHE A 59 -7.20 -5.01 -7.44
CA PHE A 59 -6.20 -4.89 -6.40
C PHE A 59 -6.80 -4.31 -5.11
N ALA A 60 -7.64 -3.28 -5.20
CA ALA A 60 -8.32 -2.69 -4.05
C ALA A 60 -9.25 -3.69 -3.35
N VAL A 61 -10.04 -4.47 -4.11
CA VAL A 61 -10.93 -5.49 -3.56
C VAL A 61 -10.12 -6.58 -2.85
N LEU A 62 -9.05 -7.08 -3.47
CA LEU A 62 -8.16 -8.07 -2.85
C LEU A 62 -7.48 -7.50 -1.60
N PHE A 63 -7.01 -6.26 -1.65
CA PHE A 63 -6.36 -5.61 -0.52
C PHE A 63 -7.32 -5.43 0.66
N VAL A 64 -8.57 -5.04 0.40
CA VAL A 64 -9.60 -4.93 1.45
C VAL A 64 -9.95 -6.30 2.01
N LEU A 65 -10.09 -7.33 1.16
CA LEU A 65 -10.38 -8.70 1.60
C LEU A 65 -9.26 -9.28 2.47
N VAL A 66 -8.01 -9.11 2.05
CA VAL A 66 -6.84 -9.55 2.82
C VAL A 66 -6.69 -8.71 4.09
N GLY A 67 -6.89 -7.40 3.99
CA GLY A 67 -6.84 -6.49 5.13
C GLY A 67 -7.89 -6.82 6.19
N SER A 68 -9.13 -7.10 5.78
CA SER A 68 -10.19 -7.51 6.70
C SER A 68 -9.90 -8.88 7.33
N ALA A 69 -9.40 -9.84 6.55
CA ALA A 69 -8.95 -11.12 7.06
C ALA A 69 -7.83 -10.95 8.10
N ILE A 70 -6.84 -10.12 7.84
CA ILE A 70 -5.77 -9.81 8.81
C ILE A 70 -6.36 -9.20 10.08
N VAL A 71 -7.19 -8.16 9.97
CA VAL A 71 -7.73 -7.47 11.16
C VAL A 71 -8.61 -8.40 12.01
N MET A 72 -9.41 -9.26 11.39
CA MET A 72 -10.34 -10.14 12.11
C MET A 72 -9.69 -11.43 12.61
N TYR A 73 -8.80 -12.05 11.82
CA TYR A 73 -8.26 -13.38 12.10
C TYR A 73 -6.89 -13.34 12.78
N LEU A 74 -6.01 -12.42 12.38
CA LEU A 74 -4.65 -12.33 12.90
C LEU A 74 -4.56 -12.13 14.42
N PRO A 75 -5.40 -11.31 15.11
CA PRO A 75 -5.26 -11.15 16.56
C PRO A 75 -5.56 -12.45 17.33
N HIS A 76 -6.54 -13.23 16.89
CA HIS A 76 -6.86 -14.53 17.51
C HIS A 76 -5.69 -15.51 17.35
N HIS A 77 -5.10 -15.57 16.16
CA HIS A 77 -3.94 -16.44 15.89
C HIS A 77 -2.69 -16.01 16.66
N LEU A 78 -2.44 -14.71 16.79
CA LEU A 78 -1.33 -14.19 17.58
C LEU A 78 -1.48 -14.53 19.07
N ALA A 79 -2.68 -14.50 19.62
CA ALA A 79 -2.91 -14.87 21.03
C ALA A 79 -2.52 -16.33 21.29
N VAL A 80 -2.95 -17.25 20.42
CA VAL A 80 -2.62 -18.68 20.53
C VAL A 80 -1.12 -18.92 20.32
N MET A 81 -0.52 -18.29 19.31
CA MET A 81 0.91 -18.42 19.03
C MET A 81 1.76 -17.84 20.17
N LYS A 82 1.35 -16.72 20.78
CA LYS A 82 2.00 -16.13 21.94
C LYS A 82 2.04 -17.10 23.12
N GLY A 83 0.91 -17.76 23.43
CA GLY A 83 0.85 -18.73 24.52
C GLY A 83 1.84 -19.89 24.33
N ARG A 84 1.92 -20.41 23.10
CA ARG A 84 2.90 -21.45 22.73
C ARG A 84 4.34 -20.94 22.78
N ALA A 85 4.59 -19.73 22.27
CA ALA A 85 5.92 -19.13 22.30
C ALA A 85 6.42 -18.93 23.75
N MET A 86 5.55 -18.49 24.66
CA MET A 86 5.88 -18.39 26.09
C MET A 86 6.21 -19.74 26.69
N TYR A 87 5.43 -20.79 26.37
CA TYR A 87 5.73 -22.15 26.82
C TYR A 87 7.11 -22.63 26.36
N TYR A 88 7.44 -22.45 25.09
CA TYR A 88 8.73 -22.92 24.55
C TYR A 88 9.94 -22.09 25.00
N LEU A 89 9.77 -20.77 25.20
CA LEU A 89 10.86 -19.89 25.58
C LEU A 89 11.10 -19.83 27.10
N TRP A 90 10.03 -19.87 27.90
CA TRP A 90 10.10 -19.70 29.36
C TRP A 90 9.72 -20.94 30.16
N GLY A 91 9.18 -21.99 29.53
CA GLY A 91 8.79 -23.22 30.21
C GLY A 91 7.57 -23.08 31.14
N GLN A 92 6.97 -21.91 31.24
CA GLN A 92 5.67 -21.70 31.87
C GLN A 92 4.59 -21.80 30.79
N GLU A 93 3.59 -22.70 30.96
CA GLU A 93 2.31 -22.52 30.28
C GLU A 93 1.86 -21.08 30.54
N GLY A 94 1.34 -20.38 29.52
CA GLY A 94 0.84 -19.02 29.66
C GLY A 94 -0.21 -18.96 30.77
N ASP A 95 0.24 -18.67 31.98
CA ASP A 95 -0.50 -18.96 33.19
C ASP A 95 -1.42 -17.80 33.48
N GLU A 96 -2.49 -17.69 32.68
CA GLU A 96 -3.61 -16.83 33.02
C GLU A 96 -4.06 -17.15 34.45
N ARG A 97 -3.99 -18.41 34.90
CA ARG A 97 -4.35 -18.81 36.26
C ARG A 97 -3.38 -18.25 37.31
N ALA A 98 -2.06 -18.27 37.12
CA ALA A 98 -1.14 -17.61 38.05
C ALA A 98 -1.25 -16.09 38.01
N LEU A 99 -1.53 -15.48 36.86
CA LEU A 99 -1.81 -14.04 36.79
C LEU A 99 -3.10 -13.67 37.53
N TRP A 100 -4.17 -14.45 37.37
CA TRP A 100 -5.43 -14.27 38.10
C TRP A 100 -5.29 -14.56 39.60
N GLN A 101 -4.45 -15.53 39.98
CA GLN A 101 -4.09 -15.82 41.37
C GLN A 101 -3.25 -14.69 41.99
N TRP A 102 -2.27 -14.13 41.25
CA TRP A 102 -1.44 -13.02 41.72
C TRP A 102 -2.24 -11.70 41.81
N LEU A 103 -3.16 -11.46 40.87
CA LEU A 103 -4.10 -10.32 40.90
C LEU A 103 -5.21 -10.47 41.95
N GLY A 104 -5.28 -11.59 42.68
CA GLY A 104 -6.21 -11.78 43.80
C GLY A 104 -7.67 -11.99 43.40
N PHE A 105 -7.97 -12.27 42.13
CA PHE A 105 -9.33 -12.59 41.66
C PHE A 105 -9.70 -14.07 41.83
N GLY A 106 -8.81 -14.86 42.45
CA GLY A 106 -9.08 -16.24 42.82
C GLY A 106 -9.77 -16.36 44.18
N ILE A 107 -11.04 -16.78 44.12
CA ILE A 107 -11.82 -17.58 45.10
C ILE A 107 -13.06 -16.86 45.66
N GLY A 108 -14.22 -17.41 45.27
CA GLY A 108 -15.50 -17.32 45.98
C GLY A 108 -16.44 -18.40 45.42
N ASN A 109 -16.53 -19.52 46.13
CA ASN A 109 -17.41 -20.72 45.99
C ASN A 109 -18.24 -20.89 44.71
#